data_AF-A0A961FXG7-F1
#
_entry.id   AF-A0A961FXG7-F1
#
_cell.length_a   1.000
_cell.length_b   1.000
_cell.length_c   1.000
_cell.angle_alpha   90.00
_cell.angle_beta   90.00
_cell.angle_gamma   90.00
#
_symmetry.space_group_name_H-M   'P 1'
#
loop_
_entity.id
_entity.type
_entity.pdbx_description
1 polymer ?
#
loop_
_entity_poly.entity_id
_entity_poly.type
_entity_poly.pdbx_seq_one_letter_code
_entity_poly.pdbx_strand_id
1 'polypeptide(L)'
;MTDWIEAELKRAAAELAGHRGEVVLRRLNRVEYEYTVDDLFGIRGNFAEGFPADTRSSGFDNIGAALSLSAEQMDQYLKAADFILERAIQTKPRPETKQVTFTLHDYNEEAWKRHHEDIARRQKEFDQLTPDEQKRTTEMVAQLKENPNLGFNFPAWESGKLREPKPEDGSGVDAVIAINAGYAAPDTRRHFQVREPGWYRFKITAYAASNEGRPVHLKLASGSFAQGTIPDVMDVVQLTDATPRDYEYRVYLQPNQIIKMEMIDGENWAPREKLVQLPGPFVAIRQIEMEGPLIDEWPPKGHRLLLGERDASTLTDDEAAAALAEFAPKLFRRPVPESTVGEFVEFYRSLRPDLAPLEAFKLTAKAMM
;
A
#
# COMPACT_ATOMS: atom_id res chain seq x y z
N MET A 1 16.93 -10.19 30.59
CA MET A 1 15.81 -9.71 29.74
C MET A 1 14.59 -10.63 29.87
N THR A 2 14.78 -11.96 29.88
CA THR A 2 13.73 -12.96 30.13
C THR A 2 13.05 -12.84 31.51
N ASP A 3 13.84 -12.57 32.55
CA ASP A 3 13.36 -12.63 33.94
C ASP A 3 12.35 -11.51 34.28
N TRP A 4 12.51 -10.34 33.65
CA TRP A 4 11.61 -9.20 33.80
C TRP A 4 10.27 -9.46 33.07
N ILE A 5 10.32 -10.02 31.86
CA ILE A 5 9.12 -10.38 31.08
C ILE A 5 8.29 -11.44 31.82
N GLU A 6 8.95 -12.45 32.40
CA GLU A 6 8.26 -13.47 33.21
C GLU A 6 7.60 -12.89 34.48
N ALA A 7 8.25 -11.91 35.12
CA ALA A 7 7.71 -11.26 36.30
C ALA A 7 6.45 -10.43 35.96
N GLU A 8 6.49 -9.68 34.86
CA GLU A 8 5.36 -8.83 34.47
C GLU A 8 4.17 -9.65 33.95
N LEU A 9 4.42 -10.76 33.23
CA LEU A 9 3.37 -11.71 32.84
C LEU A 9 2.68 -12.35 34.04
N LYS A 10 3.43 -12.73 35.08
CA LYS A 10 2.86 -13.26 36.33
C LYS A 10 2.03 -12.21 37.07
N ARG A 11 2.49 -10.95 37.07
CA ARG A 11 1.79 -9.82 37.70
C ARG A 11 0.47 -9.51 37.00
N ALA A 12 0.49 -9.43 35.66
CA ALA A 12 -0.70 -9.22 34.85
C ALA A 12 -1.73 -10.35 35.04
N ALA A 13 -1.28 -11.61 35.10
CA ALA A 13 -2.14 -12.76 35.39
C ALA A 13 -2.81 -12.70 36.77
N ALA A 14 -2.06 -12.27 37.79
CA ALA A 14 -2.59 -12.14 39.15
C ALA A 14 -3.64 -11.02 39.28
N GLU A 15 -3.45 -9.89 38.59
CA GLU A 15 -4.42 -8.79 38.61
C GLU A 15 -5.70 -9.11 37.84
N LEU A 16 -5.61 -9.84 36.73
CA LEU A 16 -6.77 -10.26 35.93
C LEU A 16 -7.61 -11.34 36.62
N ALA A 17 -7.02 -12.14 37.51
CA ALA A 17 -7.72 -13.16 38.29
C ALA A 17 -8.77 -12.60 39.28
N GLY A 18 -8.74 -11.28 39.56
CA GLY A 18 -9.65 -10.62 40.49
C GLY A 18 -10.98 -10.12 39.91
N HIS A 19 -11.22 -10.26 38.61
CA HIS A 19 -12.45 -9.77 37.97
C HIS A 19 -13.35 -10.94 37.55
N ARG A 20 -14.64 -10.88 37.93
CA ARG A 20 -15.64 -11.92 37.66
C ARG A 20 -15.80 -12.12 36.16
N GLY A 21 -15.26 -13.24 35.68
CA GLY A 21 -15.22 -13.65 34.29
C GLY A 21 -13.80 -14.11 34.02
N GLU A 22 -13.58 -15.41 33.92
CA GLU A 22 -12.27 -16.02 33.67
C GLU A 22 -11.73 -15.49 32.33
N VAL A 23 -10.99 -14.38 32.37
CA VAL A 23 -10.29 -13.85 31.21
C VAL A 23 -9.12 -14.79 30.98
N VAL A 24 -9.33 -15.82 30.16
CA VAL A 24 -8.25 -16.65 29.66
C VAL A 24 -7.27 -15.71 28.97
N LEU A 25 -6.09 -15.54 29.55
CA LEU A 25 -4.95 -14.89 28.90
C LEU A 25 -4.61 -15.72 27.65
N ARG A 26 -5.21 -15.33 26.52
CA ARG A 26 -4.91 -15.89 25.21
C ARG A 26 -4.14 -14.84 24.42
N ARG A 27 -3.10 -15.29 23.72
CA ARG A 27 -2.41 -14.45 22.73
C ARG A 27 -3.42 -13.95 21.70
N LEU A 28 -3.24 -12.73 21.20
CA LEU A 28 -3.98 -12.27 20.04
C LEU A 28 -3.58 -13.15 18.84
N ASN A 29 -4.58 -13.57 18.07
CA ASN A 29 -4.31 -14.17 16.77
C ASN A 29 -3.79 -13.10 15.80
N ARG A 30 -3.25 -13.51 14.65
CA ARG A 30 -2.66 -12.58 13.68
C ARG A 30 -3.62 -11.45 13.27
N VAL A 31 -4.89 -11.79 13.03
CA VAL A 31 -5.93 -10.83 12.60
C VAL A 31 -6.27 -9.87 13.73
N GLU A 32 -6.45 -10.37 14.95
CA GLU A 32 -6.68 -9.56 16.15
C GLU A 32 -5.52 -8.60 16.42
N TYR A 33 -4.27 -9.05 16.20
CA TYR A 33 -3.07 -8.21 16.35
C TYR A 33 -3.06 -7.07 15.33
N GLU A 34 -3.26 -7.36 14.03
CA GLU A 34 -3.30 -6.34 12.98
C GLU A 34 -4.39 -5.30 13.22
N TYR A 35 -5.61 -5.72 13.60
CA TYR A 35 -6.68 -4.79 13.95
C TYR A 35 -6.37 -3.98 15.21
N THR A 36 -5.69 -4.56 16.20
CA THR A 36 -5.26 -3.84 17.40
C THR A 36 -4.22 -2.77 17.07
N VAL A 37 -3.30 -3.05 16.14
CA VAL A 37 -2.30 -2.07 15.68
C VAL A 37 -2.95 -0.93 14.90
N ASP A 38 -3.89 -1.22 13.99
CA ASP A 38 -4.65 -0.17 13.28
C ASP A 38 -5.48 0.67 14.28
N ASP A 39 -6.14 0.02 15.24
CA ASP A 39 -6.93 0.70 16.26
C ASP A 39 -6.09 1.58 17.19
N LEU A 40 -4.90 1.14 17.62
CA LEU A 40 -4.06 1.94 18.52
C LEU A 40 -3.30 3.02 17.74
N PHE A 41 -2.59 2.64 16.69
CA PHE A 41 -1.60 3.50 16.03
C PHE A 41 -2.11 4.14 14.73
N GLY A 42 -3.22 3.65 14.15
CA GLY A 42 -3.72 4.09 12.85
C GLY A 42 -2.82 3.67 11.68
N ILE A 43 -2.08 2.56 11.84
CA ILE A 43 -1.12 2.07 10.85
C ILE A 43 -1.60 0.74 10.32
N ARG A 44 -1.63 0.61 9.00
CA ARG A 44 -2.00 -0.63 8.30
C ARG A 44 -0.79 -1.29 7.65
N GLY A 45 -0.75 -2.62 7.68
CA GLY A 45 0.34 -3.43 7.17
C GLY A 45 0.17 -4.90 7.53
N ASN A 46 1.05 -5.75 6.99
CA ASN A 46 1.09 -7.19 7.29
C ASN A 46 2.08 -7.45 8.44
N PHE A 47 1.79 -6.89 9.61
CA PHE A 47 2.73 -6.90 10.74
C PHE A 47 2.92 -8.30 11.35
N ALA A 48 1.93 -9.17 11.16
CA ALA A 48 1.89 -10.49 11.75
C ALA A 48 2.17 -11.60 10.71
N GLU A 49 2.75 -11.27 9.54
CA GLU A 49 3.07 -12.25 8.49
C GLU A 49 3.97 -13.39 9.00
N GLY A 50 4.91 -13.08 9.89
CA GLY A 50 5.82 -14.05 10.50
C GLY A 50 5.27 -14.74 11.75
N PHE A 51 4.05 -14.45 12.17
CA PHE A 51 3.48 -15.05 13.37
C PHE A 51 3.16 -16.53 13.12
N PRO A 52 3.30 -17.40 14.14
CA PRO A 52 2.93 -18.80 14.01
C PRO A 52 1.47 -18.95 13.59
N ALA A 53 1.18 -19.96 12.75
CA ALA A 53 -0.18 -20.26 12.35
C ALA A 53 -1.11 -20.44 13.56
N ASP A 54 -2.33 -19.90 13.45
CA ASP A 54 -3.35 -20.06 14.48
C ASP A 54 -3.84 -21.51 14.48
N THR A 55 -3.67 -22.21 15.61
CA THR A 55 -4.13 -23.59 15.76
C THR A 55 -5.66 -23.64 15.71
N ARG A 56 -6.24 -24.11 14.60
CA ARG A 56 -7.66 -24.51 14.55
C ARG A 56 -7.79 -25.91 15.16
N SER A 57 -8.11 -26.04 16.45
CA SER A 57 -8.33 -27.36 17.06
C SER A 57 -9.77 -27.83 16.88
N SER A 58 -9.95 -28.87 16.06
CA SER A 58 -11.10 -29.78 16.16
C SER A 58 -10.83 -30.78 17.28
N GLY A 59 -11.35 -30.50 18.47
CA GLY A 59 -11.53 -31.48 19.56
C GLY A 59 -10.26 -31.94 20.28
N PHE A 60 -10.03 -31.38 21.48
CA PHE A 60 -9.04 -31.76 22.52
C PHE A 60 -7.57 -31.41 22.20
N ASP A 61 -6.79 -30.75 23.06
CA ASP A 61 -6.82 -30.64 24.53
C ASP A 61 -6.74 -29.19 25.06
N ASN A 62 -7.56 -28.91 26.06
CA ASN A 62 -7.36 -27.83 27.02
C ASN A 62 -6.26 -28.24 27.99
N ILE A 63 -5.05 -27.71 27.89
CA ILE A 63 -4.14 -27.71 29.03
C ILE A 63 -3.49 -26.33 29.12
N GLY A 64 -3.78 -25.64 30.23
CA GLY A 64 -3.19 -24.39 30.70
C GLY A 64 -1.68 -24.47 31.00
N ALA A 65 -0.91 -25.08 30.10
CA ALA A 65 0.54 -25.06 30.00
C ALA A 65 1.01 -24.19 28.80
N ALA A 66 0.12 -23.38 28.22
CA ALA A 66 0.36 -22.46 27.10
C ALA A 66 1.23 -21.23 27.48
N LEU A 67 2.27 -21.44 28.30
CA LEU A 67 3.02 -20.43 29.04
C LEU A 67 4.50 -20.32 28.64
N SER A 68 4.85 -20.57 27.38
CA SER A 68 6.19 -20.22 26.90
C SER A 68 6.10 -19.62 25.50
N LEU A 69 6.15 -18.28 25.44
CA LEU A 69 6.44 -17.55 24.21
C LEU A 69 7.77 -18.10 23.68
N SER A 70 7.79 -18.70 22.48
CA SER A 70 9.06 -19.19 21.94
C SER A 70 9.98 -17.99 21.63
N ALA A 71 11.30 -18.20 21.67
CA ALA A 71 12.25 -17.15 21.29
C ALA A 71 11.97 -16.59 19.89
N GLU A 72 11.56 -17.46 18.96
CA GLU A 72 11.12 -17.07 17.62
C GLU A 72 9.88 -16.17 17.66
N GLN A 73 8.86 -16.53 18.45
CA GLN A 73 7.66 -15.69 18.60
C GLN A 73 8.00 -14.32 19.18
N MET A 74 8.87 -14.27 20.20
CA MET A 74 9.34 -13.02 20.80
C MET A 74 10.05 -12.14 19.77
N ASP A 75 10.94 -12.73 18.96
CA ASP A 75 11.64 -12.02 17.89
C ASP A 75 10.67 -11.42 16.86
N GLN A 76 9.61 -12.14 16.49
CA GLN A 76 8.58 -11.63 15.59
C GLN A 76 7.78 -10.47 16.19
N TYR A 77 7.40 -10.53 17.48
CA TYR A 77 6.74 -9.42 18.17
C TYR A 77 7.64 -8.18 18.24
N LEU A 78 8.92 -8.36 18.55
CA LEU A 78 9.89 -7.27 18.62
C LEU A 78 10.13 -6.63 17.25
N LYS A 79 10.18 -7.41 16.16
CA LYS A 79 10.25 -6.88 14.79
C LYS A 79 8.99 -6.12 14.39
N ALA A 80 7.82 -6.63 14.77
CA ALA A 80 6.55 -5.92 14.54
C ALA A 80 6.54 -4.58 15.29
N ALA A 81 6.97 -4.57 16.57
CA ALA A 81 7.08 -3.35 17.37
C ALA A 81 8.03 -2.31 16.75
N ASP A 82 9.22 -2.72 16.29
CA ASP A 82 10.15 -1.83 15.57
C ASP A 82 9.45 -1.15 14.39
N PHE A 83 8.80 -1.94 13.54
CA PHE A 83 8.13 -1.46 12.35
C PHE A 83 6.95 -0.52 12.67
N ILE A 84 6.20 -0.80 13.74
CA ILE A 84 5.11 0.05 14.22
C ILE A 84 5.67 1.38 14.73
N LEU A 85 6.70 1.36 15.57
CA LEU A 85 7.31 2.56 16.16
C LEU A 85 7.94 3.46 15.08
N GLU A 86 8.62 2.87 14.10
CA GLU A 86 9.19 3.61 12.96
C GLU A 86 8.13 4.35 12.13
N ARG A 87 6.95 3.75 11.96
CA ARG A 87 5.83 4.39 11.23
C ARG A 87 5.02 5.34 12.10
N ALA A 88 4.88 5.03 13.39
CA ALA A 88 4.10 5.84 14.31
C ALA A 88 4.79 7.16 14.61
N ILE A 89 6.09 7.13 14.90
CA ILE A 89 6.83 8.30 15.35
C ILE A 89 7.35 9.11 14.16
N GLN A 90 6.69 10.24 13.91
CA GLN A 90 7.11 11.21 12.91
C GLN A 90 8.26 12.09 13.42
N THR A 91 9.37 12.11 12.68
CA THR A 91 10.53 13.00 12.90
C THR A 91 10.69 14.04 11.78
N LYS A 92 9.87 13.94 10.74
CA LYS A 92 9.87 14.84 9.59
C LYS A 92 8.64 15.76 9.66
N PRO A 93 8.66 16.90 8.97
CA PRO A 93 7.46 17.72 8.80
C PRO A 93 6.32 16.93 8.14
N ARG A 94 5.09 17.43 8.31
CA ARG A 94 3.90 16.92 7.64
C ARG A 94 4.16 16.79 6.13
N PRO A 95 3.97 15.61 5.53
CA PRO A 95 4.16 15.46 4.09
C PRO A 95 3.14 16.27 3.30
N GLU A 96 3.55 16.76 2.14
CA GLU A 96 2.68 17.49 1.23
C GLU A 96 1.68 16.55 0.55
N THR A 97 0.40 16.90 0.61
CA THR A 97 -0.65 16.24 -0.17
C THR A 97 -0.53 16.67 -1.63
N LYS A 98 -0.32 15.71 -2.52
CA LYS A 98 -0.28 15.93 -3.97
C LYS A 98 -1.61 15.53 -4.58
N GLN A 99 -2.09 16.33 -5.53
CA GLN A 99 -3.23 15.99 -6.37
C GLN A 99 -2.79 15.98 -7.83
N VAL A 100 -3.12 14.92 -8.55
CA VAL A 100 -2.91 14.84 -10.00
C VAL A 100 -4.18 14.35 -10.67
N THR A 101 -4.38 14.84 -11.89
CA THR A 101 -5.43 14.40 -12.80
C THR A 101 -4.77 14.03 -14.11
N PHE A 102 -5.10 12.87 -14.65
CA PHE A 102 -4.58 12.39 -15.92
C PHE A 102 -5.60 11.51 -16.62
N THR A 103 -5.39 11.28 -17.90
CA THR A 103 -6.24 10.49 -18.79
C THR A 103 -5.45 9.33 -19.36
N LEU A 104 -6.14 8.36 -19.98
CA LEU A 104 -5.44 7.34 -20.77
C LEU A 104 -4.75 7.93 -22.00
N HIS A 105 -5.18 9.10 -22.48
CA HIS A 105 -4.49 9.84 -23.52
C HIS A 105 -3.10 10.30 -23.06
N ASP A 106 -2.98 10.87 -21.85
CA ASP A 106 -1.69 11.30 -21.30
C ASP A 106 -0.73 10.11 -21.15
N TYR A 107 -1.25 8.97 -20.68
CA TYR A 107 -0.49 7.72 -20.61
C TYR A 107 0.02 7.26 -21.99
N ASN A 108 -0.83 7.42 -23.00
CA ASN A 108 -0.57 7.12 -24.40
C ASN A 108 0.55 8.00 -24.96
N GLU A 109 0.45 9.32 -24.76
CA GLU A 109 1.43 10.30 -25.21
C GLU A 109 2.82 10.03 -24.60
N GLU A 110 2.88 9.78 -23.29
CA GLU A 110 4.14 9.44 -22.61
C GLU A 110 4.74 8.11 -23.08
N ALA A 111 3.91 7.12 -23.41
CA ALA A 111 4.39 5.85 -23.95
C ALA A 111 4.94 6.00 -25.36
N TRP A 112 4.22 6.75 -26.20
CA TRP A 112 4.62 7.04 -27.57
C TRP A 112 5.93 7.81 -27.60
N LYS A 113 6.07 8.89 -26.81
CA LYS A 113 7.31 9.67 -26.70
C LYS A 113 8.50 8.81 -26.31
N ARG A 114 8.38 8.02 -25.23
CA ARG A 114 9.47 7.15 -24.76
C ARG A 114 9.86 6.08 -25.78
N HIS A 115 8.89 5.51 -26.50
CA HIS A 115 9.16 4.54 -27.55
C HIS A 115 9.98 5.17 -28.69
N HIS A 116 9.60 6.37 -29.13
CA HIS A 116 10.30 7.11 -30.17
C HIS A 116 11.69 7.55 -29.73
N GLU A 117 11.84 8.03 -28.50
CA GLU A 117 13.13 8.42 -27.92
C GLU A 117 14.07 7.22 -27.77
N ASP A 118 13.57 6.05 -27.33
CA ASP A 118 14.37 4.81 -27.24
C ASP A 118 14.89 4.38 -28.61
N ILE A 119 14.03 4.39 -29.63
CA ILE A 119 14.43 4.02 -30.99
C ILE A 119 15.44 5.04 -31.54
N ALA A 120 15.19 6.34 -31.38
CA ALA A 120 16.12 7.39 -31.81
C ALA A 120 17.49 7.25 -31.14
N ARG A 121 17.53 6.95 -29.83
CA ARG A 121 18.77 6.65 -29.11
C ARG A 121 19.47 5.43 -29.67
N ARG A 122 18.75 4.30 -29.85
CA ARG A 122 19.30 3.06 -30.41
C ARG A 122 19.87 3.26 -31.81
N GLN A 123 19.24 4.08 -32.65
CA GLN A 123 19.76 4.43 -33.96
C GLN A 123 21.05 5.25 -33.88
N LYS A 124 21.14 6.18 -32.92
CA LYS A 124 22.36 6.98 -32.70
C LYS A 124 23.53 6.13 -32.19
N GLU A 125 23.24 5.13 -31.37
CA GLU A 125 24.21 4.25 -30.71
C GLU A 125 24.34 2.89 -31.43
N PHE A 126 23.85 2.78 -32.66
CA PHE A 126 23.62 1.49 -33.35
C PHE A 126 24.86 0.60 -33.42
N ASP A 127 26.02 1.18 -33.72
CA ASP A 127 27.29 0.45 -33.84
C ASP A 127 27.82 -0.09 -32.50
N GLN A 128 27.30 0.42 -31.38
CA GLN A 128 27.64 -0.01 -30.02
C GLN A 128 26.69 -1.09 -29.48
N LEU A 129 25.60 -1.37 -30.20
CA LEU A 129 24.62 -2.39 -29.83
C LEU A 129 25.11 -3.80 -30.17
N THR A 130 24.58 -4.80 -29.47
CA THR A 130 24.80 -6.20 -29.85
C THR A 130 24.12 -6.54 -31.20
N PRO A 131 24.56 -7.59 -31.92
CA PRO A 131 23.94 -7.97 -33.20
C PRO A 131 22.42 -8.20 -33.12
N ASP A 132 21.93 -8.79 -32.02
CA ASP A 132 20.49 -9.00 -31.81
C ASP A 132 19.74 -7.68 -31.60
N GLU A 133 20.34 -6.73 -30.88
CA GLU A 133 19.77 -5.41 -30.67
C GLU A 133 19.78 -4.57 -31.95
N GLN A 134 20.81 -4.68 -32.78
CA GLN A 134 20.85 -4.07 -34.11
C GLN A 134 19.73 -4.59 -35.00
N LYS A 135 19.53 -5.92 -35.02
CA LYS A 135 18.42 -6.55 -35.75
C LYS A 135 17.07 -6.03 -35.27
N ARG A 136 16.82 -6.07 -33.95
CA ARG A 136 15.57 -5.56 -33.35
C ARG A 136 15.34 -4.08 -33.65
N THR A 137 16.36 -3.26 -33.55
CA THR A 137 16.27 -1.82 -33.83
C THR A 137 15.90 -1.57 -35.29
N THR A 138 16.49 -2.34 -36.22
CA THR A 138 16.15 -2.26 -37.65
C THR A 138 14.69 -2.64 -37.90
N GLU A 139 14.21 -3.72 -37.27
CA GLU A 139 12.82 -4.17 -37.35
C GLU A 139 11.86 -3.11 -36.79
N MET A 140 12.16 -2.54 -35.62
CA MET A 140 11.34 -1.49 -34.99
C MET A 140 11.27 -0.21 -35.84
N VAL A 141 12.39 0.20 -36.47
CA VAL A 141 12.42 1.36 -37.38
C VAL A 141 11.58 1.10 -38.64
N ALA A 142 11.58 -0.13 -39.17
CA ALA A 142 10.72 -0.50 -40.29
C ALA A 142 9.23 -0.44 -39.89
N GLN A 143 8.88 -0.99 -38.73
CA GLN A 143 7.52 -0.94 -38.20
C GLN A 143 7.03 0.50 -37.96
N LEU A 144 7.87 1.39 -37.45
CA LEU A 144 7.52 2.81 -37.28
C LEU A 144 7.23 3.53 -38.59
N LYS A 145 7.90 3.14 -39.69
CA LYS A 145 7.63 3.70 -41.02
C LYS A 145 6.27 3.26 -41.54
N GLU A 146 5.87 2.03 -41.25
CA GLU A 146 4.56 1.48 -41.64
C GLU A 146 3.43 2.01 -40.74
N ASN A 147 3.70 2.17 -39.44
CA ASN A 147 2.75 2.67 -38.45
C ASN A 147 3.42 3.70 -37.52
N PRO A 148 3.29 5.01 -37.81
CA PRO A 148 3.82 6.09 -36.96
C PRO A 148 3.24 6.13 -35.55
N ASN A 149 2.10 5.46 -35.31
CA ASN A 149 1.45 5.43 -34.02
C ASN A 149 2.05 4.35 -33.09
N LEU A 150 2.98 3.52 -33.57
CA LEU A 150 3.66 2.53 -32.74
C LEU A 150 4.29 3.21 -31.50
N GLY A 151 4.02 2.67 -30.31
CA GLY A 151 4.33 3.28 -29.01
C GLY A 151 3.11 3.69 -28.17
N PHE A 152 1.97 4.03 -28.78
CA PHE A 152 0.70 4.23 -28.05
C PHE A 152 0.14 2.91 -27.47
N ASN A 153 -0.50 2.88 -26.31
CA ASN A 153 -0.96 1.60 -25.72
C ASN A 153 -2.45 1.34 -25.92
N PHE A 154 -3.26 2.38 -26.00
CA PHE A 154 -4.72 2.30 -25.97
C PHE A 154 -5.32 2.89 -27.25
N PRO A 155 -6.24 2.16 -27.92
CA PRO A 155 -7.04 2.73 -29.00
C PRO A 155 -7.92 3.89 -28.51
N ALA A 156 -8.29 4.77 -29.42
CA ALA A 156 -9.30 5.80 -29.19
C ALA A 156 -10.69 5.29 -29.55
N TRP A 157 -11.71 5.70 -28.79
CA TRP A 157 -13.12 5.44 -29.11
C TRP A 157 -13.76 6.66 -29.74
N GLU A 158 -14.25 6.51 -30.96
CA GLU A 158 -14.89 7.60 -31.70
C GLU A 158 -16.09 7.09 -32.48
N SER A 159 -17.24 7.72 -32.28
CA SER A 159 -18.47 7.43 -33.04
C SER A 159 -18.87 5.94 -33.06
N GLY A 160 -18.69 5.24 -31.94
CA GLY A 160 -19.08 3.83 -31.81
C GLY A 160 -18.08 2.82 -32.38
N LYS A 161 -16.85 3.25 -32.71
CA LYS A 161 -15.79 2.40 -33.25
C LYS A 161 -14.44 2.72 -32.63
N LEU A 162 -13.57 1.71 -32.57
CA LEU A 162 -12.16 1.92 -32.29
C LEU A 162 -11.45 2.54 -33.48
N ARG A 163 -10.43 3.35 -33.19
CA ARG A 163 -9.44 3.78 -34.16
C ARG A 163 -8.06 3.84 -33.53
N GLU A 164 -7.04 3.90 -34.38
CA GLU A 164 -5.68 4.17 -33.93
C GLU A 164 -5.61 5.55 -33.25
N PRO A 165 -4.87 5.66 -32.14
CA PRO A 165 -4.59 6.93 -31.48
C PRO A 165 -3.64 7.76 -32.36
N LYS A 166 -3.76 9.09 -32.27
CA LYS A 166 -2.97 10.04 -33.05
C LYS A 166 -2.22 11.00 -32.13
N PRO A 167 -1.05 11.53 -32.54
CA PRO A 167 -0.32 12.52 -31.74
C PRO A 167 -1.09 13.80 -31.44
N GLU A 168 -1.99 14.20 -32.35
CA GLU A 168 -2.86 15.37 -32.19
C GLU A 168 -4.12 15.10 -31.35
N ASP A 169 -4.35 13.85 -30.94
CA ASP A 169 -5.40 13.59 -29.96
C ASP A 169 -5.11 14.42 -28.70
N GLY A 170 -6.17 14.92 -28.09
CA GLY A 170 -6.09 15.62 -26.81
C GLY A 170 -6.65 14.75 -25.70
N SER A 171 -6.51 15.21 -24.46
CA SER A 171 -7.14 14.59 -23.29
C SER A 171 -8.67 14.54 -23.33
N GLY A 172 -9.31 15.22 -24.30
CA GLY A 172 -10.74 15.13 -24.55
C GLY A 172 -11.18 13.88 -25.34
N VAL A 173 -10.24 13.07 -25.85
CA VAL A 173 -10.54 11.79 -26.51
C VAL A 173 -10.50 10.67 -25.49
N ASP A 174 -11.62 9.96 -25.34
CA ASP A 174 -11.71 8.81 -24.45
C ASP A 174 -10.97 7.62 -25.08
N ALA A 175 -9.75 7.33 -24.59
CA ALA A 175 -9.05 6.10 -24.91
C ALA A 175 -9.63 4.93 -24.09
N VAL A 176 -9.50 3.71 -24.62
CA VAL A 176 -10.20 2.54 -24.08
C VAL A 176 -9.27 1.36 -23.81
N ILE A 177 -9.72 0.53 -22.87
CA ILE A 177 -9.21 -0.83 -22.66
C ILE A 177 -10.05 -1.77 -23.52
N ALA A 178 -9.40 -2.74 -24.18
CA ALA A 178 -10.03 -3.63 -25.16
C ALA A 178 -9.72 -5.12 -25.00
N ILE A 179 -8.86 -5.49 -24.05
CA ILE A 179 -8.49 -6.89 -23.77
C ILE A 179 -8.39 -7.12 -22.26
N ASN A 180 -8.63 -8.36 -21.86
CA ASN A 180 -8.33 -8.86 -20.53
C ASN A 180 -6.80 -8.89 -20.33
N ALA A 181 -6.36 -8.59 -19.11
CA ALA A 181 -5.02 -8.12 -18.77
C ALA A 181 -3.85 -8.96 -19.33
N GLY A 182 -3.03 -8.34 -20.16
CA GLY A 182 -1.75 -8.89 -20.62
C GLY A 182 -0.88 -7.86 -21.36
N TYR A 183 -1.48 -7.03 -22.19
CA TYR A 183 -0.79 -5.92 -22.88
C TYR A 183 -1.16 -4.58 -22.24
N ALA A 184 -0.19 -3.95 -21.57
CA ALA A 184 -0.23 -2.55 -21.10
C ALA A 184 -1.50 -2.12 -20.33
N ALA A 185 -1.98 -2.91 -19.36
CA ALA A 185 -3.05 -2.47 -18.47
C ALA A 185 -2.70 -1.13 -17.78
N PRO A 186 -3.59 -0.12 -17.80
CA PRO A 186 -3.28 1.19 -17.25
C PRO A 186 -3.06 1.14 -15.74
N ASP A 187 -2.13 1.96 -15.28
CA ASP A 187 -1.79 2.07 -13.88
C ASP A 187 -1.40 3.50 -13.51
N THR A 188 -1.35 3.76 -12.21
CA THR A 188 -1.01 5.09 -11.67
C THR A 188 0.49 5.39 -11.65
N ARG A 189 1.38 4.42 -11.94
CA ARG A 189 2.82 4.50 -11.65
C ARG A 189 3.51 5.71 -12.29
N ARG A 190 3.10 6.05 -13.52
CA ARG A 190 3.74 7.11 -14.30
C ARG A 190 3.34 8.51 -13.87
N HIS A 191 2.09 8.67 -13.44
CA HIS A 191 1.53 9.98 -13.12
C HIS A 191 1.49 10.26 -11.61
N PHE A 192 1.55 9.24 -10.76
CA PHE A 192 1.51 9.40 -9.30
C PHE A 192 2.39 8.38 -8.57
N GLN A 193 3.46 8.85 -7.94
CA GLN A 193 4.34 8.02 -7.12
C GLN A 193 3.94 8.09 -5.64
N VAL A 194 3.50 6.97 -5.08
CA VAL A 194 3.27 6.82 -3.64
C VAL A 194 4.62 6.79 -2.92
N ARG A 195 4.89 7.81 -2.11
CA ARG A 195 6.12 7.95 -1.33
C ARG A 195 5.93 7.71 0.16
N GLU A 196 4.79 8.13 0.68
CA GLU A 196 4.46 8.01 2.09
C GLU A 196 3.40 6.92 2.27
N PRO A 197 3.55 6.02 3.27
CA PRO A 197 2.46 5.12 3.61
C PRO A 197 1.27 5.91 4.16
N GLY A 198 0.06 5.61 3.69
CA GLY A 198 -1.13 6.28 4.21
C GLY A 198 -2.35 6.13 3.32
N TRP A 199 -3.39 6.90 3.66
CA TRP A 199 -4.61 6.96 2.88
C TRP A 199 -4.43 7.83 1.63
N TYR A 200 -5.01 7.41 0.52
CA TYR A 200 -5.05 8.14 -0.73
C TYR A 200 -6.50 8.13 -1.25
N ARG A 201 -6.91 9.22 -1.89
CA ARG A 201 -8.16 9.25 -2.67
C ARG A 201 -7.82 8.91 -4.11
N PHE A 202 -8.43 7.85 -4.61
CA PHE A 202 -8.42 7.48 -6.02
C PHE A 202 -9.81 7.69 -6.58
N LYS A 203 -9.93 8.45 -7.67
CA LYS A 203 -11.18 8.64 -8.39
C LYS A 203 -10.97 8.32 -9.85
N ILE A 204 -11.92 7.62 -10.45
CA ILE A 204 -11.90 7.26 -11.87
C ILE A 204 -13.26 7.52 -12.50
N THR A 205 -13.27 8.17 -13.65
CA THR A 205 -14.45 8.33 -14.50
C THR A 205 -14.40 7.29 -15.60
N ALA A 206 -15.32 6.32 -15.59
CA ALA A 206 -15.32 5.21 -16.54
C ALA A 206 -16.74 4.87 -17.04
N TYR A 207 -16.81 4.22 -18.21
CA TYR A 207 -18.06 3.73 -18.79
C TYR A 207 -17.83 2.60 -19.79
N ALA A 208 -18.90 1.87 -20.13
CA ALA A 208 -18.84 0.83 -21.14
C ALA A 208 -19.00 1.44 -22.54
N ALA A 209 -17.88 1.65 -23.24
CA ALA A 209 -17.88 2.24 -24.58
C ALA A 209 -18.58 1.32 -25.59
N SER A 210 -18.38 0.01 -25.46
CA SER A 210 -19.19 -1.04 -26.10
C SER A 210 -19.33 -2.21 -25.14
N ASN A 211 -20.53 -2.77 -25.05
CA ASN A 211 -20.83 -3.81 -24.08
C ASN A 211 -21.72 -4.94 -24.64
N GLU A 212 -22.06 -4.89 -25.92
CA GLU A 212 -22.88 -5.90 -26.60
C GLU A 212 -24.20 -6.24 -25.88
N GLY A 213 -24.78 -5.26 -25.16
CA GLY A 213 -26.00 -5.43 -24.38
C GLY A 213 -25.83 -6.22 -23.08
N ARG A 214 -24.60 -6.46 -22.62
CA ARG A 214 -24.27 -7.11 -21.33
C ARG A 214 -23.41 -6.19 -20.47
N PRO A 215 -23.45 -6.28 -19.14
CA PRO A 215 -22.52 -5.55 -18.30
C PRO A 215 -21.07 -5.96 -18.54
N VAL A 216 -20.15 -5.00 -18.45
CA VAL A 216 -18.70 -5.18 -18.56
C VAL A 216 -18.05 -4.77 -17.24
N HIS A 217 -17.01 -5.47 -16.83
CA HIS A 217 -16.42 -5.37 -15.51
C HIS A 217 -15.01 -4.80 -15.58
N LEU A 218 -14.82 -3.67 -14.89
CA LEU A 218 -13.53 -3.05 -14.67
C LEU A 218 -13.04 -3.39 -13.26
N LYS A 219 -12.00 -4.22 -13.18
CA LYS A 219 -11.31 -4.53 -11.93
C LYS A 219 -10.36 -3.40 -11.59
N LEU A 220 -10.45 -2.93 -10.35
CA LEU A 220 -9.53 -1.98 -9.74
C LEU A 220 -8.78 -2.71 -8.63
N ALA A 221 -7.45 -2.74 -8.72
CA ALA A 221 -6.62 -3.38 -7.71
C ALA A 221 -5.44 -2.51 -7.32
N SER A 222 -5.08 -2.56 -6.04
CA SER A 222 -3.89 -1.89 -5.51
C SER A 222 -2.82 -2.90 -5.11
N GLY A 223 -1.55 -2.51 -5.21
CA GLY A 223 -0.45 -3.37 -4.76
C GLY A 223 0.89 -3.03 -5.42
N SER A 224 1.92 -3.82 -5.11
CA SER A 224 3.21 -3.71 -5.78
C SER A 224 3.22 -4.39 -7.14
N PHE A 225 2.35 -5.39 -7.33
CA PHE A 225 2.30 -6.26 -8.52
C PHE A 225 3.63 -6.94 -8.85
N ALA A 226 4.50 -7.10 -7.84
CA ALA A 226 5.71 -7.90 -7.96
C ALA A 226 5.36 -9.40 -8.04
N GLN A 227 6.24 -10.19 -8.64
CA GLN A 227 6.05 -11.63 -8.75
C GLN A 227 5.84 -12.26 -7.36
N GLY A 228 4.80 -13.09 -7.21
CA GLY A 228 4.46 -13.74 -5.94
C GLY A 228 3.64 -12.88 -4.97
N THR A 229 3.36 -11.62 -5.29
CA THR A 229 2.47 -10.78 -4.47
C THR A 229 1.01 -10.92 -4.91
N ILE A 230 0.09 -10.84 -3.96
CA ILE A 230 -1.35 -10.84 -4.21
C ILE A 230 -1.84 -9.39 -4.10
N PRO A 231 -2.31 -8.76 -5.19
CA PRO A 231 -2.89 -7.42 -5.14
C PRO A 231 -4.19 -7.39 -4.34
N ASP A 232 -4.46 -6.28 -3.67
CA ASP A 232 -5.73 -6.02 -3.01
C ASP A 232 -6.76 -5.54 -4.03
N VAL A 233 -7.87 -6.25 -4.16
CA VAL A 233 -8.93 -5.89 -5.10
C VAL A 233 -9.83 -4.86 -4.44
N MET A 234 -9.78 -3.63 -4.94
CA MET A 234 -10.55 -2.50 -4.42
C MET A 234 -12.02 -2.64 -4.80
N ASP A 235 -12.29 -2.93 -6.07
CA ASP A 235 -13.64 -3.15 -6.59
C ASP A 235 -13.59 -3.87 -7.95
N VAL A 236 -14.73 -4.45 -8.32
CA VAL A 236 -15.04 -4.92 -9.66
C VAL A 236 -16.26 -4.14 -10.14
N VAL A 237 -15.99 -3.01 -10.79
CA VAL A 237 -17.01 -2.07 -11.21
C VAL A 237 -17.81 -2.64 -12.38
N GLN A 238 -19.11 -2.75 -12.21
CA GLN A 238 -20.03 -3.15 -13.28
C GLN A 238 -20.47 -1.93 -14.11
N LEU A 239 -20.03 -1.89 -15.36
CA LEU A 239 -20.32 -0.85 -16.35
C LEU A 239 -21.38 -1.35 -17.33
N THR A 240 -22.50 -0.64 -17.45
CA THR A 240 -23.72 -1.13 -18.12
C THR A 240 -24.10 -0.38 -19.39
N ASP A 241 -23.57 0.83 -19.57
CA ASP A 241 -23.90 1.70 -20.69
C ASP A 241 -22.80 2.73 -20.93
N ALA A 242 -22.98 3.54 -21.98
CA ALA A 242 -22.03 4.56 -22.40
C ALA A 242 -22.07 5.86 -21.58
N THR A 243 -22.75 5.88 -20.43
CA THR A 243 -22.81 7.04 -19.55
C THR A 243 -21.59 7.06 -18.63
N PRO A 244 -20.71 8.07 -18.72
CA PRO A 244 -19.59 8.26 -17.81
C PRO A 244 -20.05 8.38 -16.36
N ARG A 245 -19.43 7.60 -15.46
CA ARG A 245 -19.70 7.63 -14.03
C ARG A 245 -18.41 7.74 -13.24
N ASP A 246 -18.48 8.46 -12.14
CA ASP A 246 -17.39 8.63 -11.19
C ASP A 246 -17.43 7.51 -10.14
N TYR A 247 -16.27 6.89 -9.92
CA TYR A 247 -16.05 5.90 -8.87
C TYR A 247 -14.90 6.39 -8.00
N GLU A 248 -15.17 6.59 -6.71
CA GLU A 248 -14.23 7.18 -5.76
C GLU A 248 -13.94 6.23 -4.61
N TYR A 249 -12.66 6.08 -4.29
CA TYR A 249 -12.17 5.15 -3.30
C TYR A 249 -11.16 5.83 -2.38
N ARG A 250 -11.28 5.53 -1.09
CA ARG A 250 -10.23 5.79 -0.10
C ARG A 250 -9.42 4.51 0.08
N VAL A 251 -8.17 4.52 -0.36
CA VAL A 251 -7.30 3.33 -0.38
C VAL A 251 -6.03 3.58 0.43
N TYR A 252 -5.61 2.60 1.22
CA TYR A 252 -4.36 2.68 1.97
C TYR A 252 -3.23 2.11 1.11
N LEU A 253 -2.22 2.94 0.79
CA LEU A 253 -1.11 2.54 -0.08
C LEU A 253 0.22 2.60 0.68
N GLN A 254 1.08 1.62 0.44
CA GLN A 254 2.49 1.61 0.85
C GLN A 254 3.36 2.25 -0.24
N PRO A 255 4.59 2.70 0.09
CA PRO A 255 5.52 3.22 -0.92
C PRO A 255 5.69 2.28 -2.11
N ASN A 256 5.69 2.84 -3.31
CA ASN A 256 5.77 2.14 -4.61
C ASN A 256 4.58 1.22 -4.96
N GLN A 257 3.54 1.13 -4.13
CA GLN A 257 2.28 0.53 -4.58
C GLN A 257 1.59 1.44 -5.58
N ILE A 258 0.86 0.83 -6.49
CA ILE A 258 0.13 1.47 -7.57
C ILE A 258 -1.30 0.96 -7.58
N ILE A 259 -2.18 1.64 -8.31
CA ILE A 259 -3.50 1.14 -8.66
C ILE A 259 -3.44 0.73 -10.12
N LYS A 260 -3.91 -0.48 -10.40
CA LYS A 260 -3.97 -1.07 -11.74
C LYS A 260 -5.43 -1.30 -12.11
N MET A 261 -5.74 -1.01 -13.37
CA MET A 261 -7.09 -1.11 -13.93
C MET A 261 -7.08 -2.18 -15.01
N GLU A 262 -7.94 -3.19 -14.87
CA GLU A 262 -7.95 -4.36 -15.74
C GLU A 262 -9.39 -4.68 -16.13
N MET A 263 -9.62 -4.94 -17.42
CA MET A 263 -10.88 -5.56 -17.82
C MET A 263 -10.86 -7.03 -17.44
N ILE A 264 -11.96 -7.51 -16.87
CA ILE A 264 -12.17 -8.94 -16.64
C ILE A 264 -12.76 -9.58 -17.90
N ASP A 265 -13.65 -8.85 -18.58
CA ASP A 265 -14.29 -9.31 -19.81
C ASP A 265 -13.45 -9.01 -21.06
N GLY A 266 -13.71 -9.76 -22.12
CA GLY A 266 -13.09 -9.57 -23.44
C GLY A 266 -12.00 -10.59 -23.77
N GLU A 267 -11.26 -10.31 -24.84
CA GLU A 267 -10.22 -11.19 -25.35
C GLU A 267 -9.01 -11.24 -24.40
N ASN A 268 -8.46 -12.43 -24.16
CA ASN A 268 -7.31 -12.59 -23.25
C ASN A 268 -6.00 -12.03 -23.82
N TRP A 269 -5.91 -11.93 -25.14
CA TRP A 269 -4.76 -11.35 -25.82
C TRP A 269 -5.12 -11.04 -27.28
N ALA A 270 -4.69 -9.87 -27.75
CA ALA A 270 -4.66 -9.54 -29.16
C ALA A 270 -3.35 -8.80 -29.47
N PRO A 271 -2.72 -9.03 -30.63
CA PRO A 271 -1.60 -8.22 -31.04
C PRO A 271 -2.09 -6.79 -31.25
N ARG A 272 -1.21 -5.83 -30.95
CA ARG A 272 -1.54 -4.41 -30.92
C ARG A 272 -2.21 -3.92 -32.21
N GLU A 273 -1.72 -4.35 -33.36
CA GLU A 273 -2.19 -3.92 -34.69
C GLU A 273 -3.60 -4.44 -35.00
N LYS A 274 -4.11 -5.39 -34.20
CA LYS A 274 -5.47 -5.93 -34.30
C LYS A 274 -6.41 -5.38 -33.24
N LEU A 275 -5.95 -4.55 -32.30
CA LEU A 275 -6.81 -4.00 -31.24
C LEU A 275 -8.00 -3.23 -31.83
N VAL A 276 -7.76 -2.42 -32.87
CA VAL A 276 -8.81 -1.63 -33.53
C VAL A 276 -9.81 -2.45 -34.36
N GLN A 277 -9.52 -3.75 -34.56
CA GLN A 277 -10.37 -4.69 -35.28
C GLN A 277 -11.22 -5.55 -34.33
N LEU A 278 -11.02 -5.43 -33.02
CA LEU A 278 -11.77 -6.20 -32.04
C LEU A 278 -13.27 -5.83 -32.10
N PRO A 279 -14.16 -6.80 -31.85
CA PRO A 279 -15.60 -6.55 -31.82
C PRO A 279 -16.06 -5.86 -30.52
N GLY A 280 -15.32 -6.03 -29.43
CA GLY A 280 -15.70 -5.60 -28.09
C GLY A 280 -15.60 -6.75 -27.09
N PRO A 281 -15.97 -6.54 -25.82
CA PRO A 281 -16.39 -5.28 -25.21
C PRO A 281 -15.23 -4.28 -24.98
N PHE A 282 -15.57 -3.01 -24.70
CA PHE A 282 -14.61 -1.93 -24.45
C PHE A 282 -14.98 -1.09 -23.23
N VAL A 283 -13.99 -0.76 -22.40
CA VAL A 283 -14.13 0.17 -21.28
C VAL A 283 -13.39 1.45 -21.59
N ALA A 284 -14.10 2.58 -21.59
CA ALA A 284 -13.49 3.90 -21.65
C ALA A 284 -13.15 4.38 -20.24
N ILE A 285 -11.94 4.91 -20.09
CA ILE A 285 -11.52 5.64 -18.90
C ILE A 285 -11.27 7.08 -19.33
N ARG A 286 -12.20 7.95 -18.93
CA ARG A 286 -12.16 9.36 -19.27
C ARG A 286 -11.10 10.10 -18.48
N GLN A 287 -11.04 9.84 -17.17
CA GLN A 287 -10.17 10.56 -16.27
C GLN A 287 -9.85 9.71 -15.05
N ILE A 288 -8.64 9.89 -14.54
CA ILE A 288 -8.17 9.36 -13.27
C ILE A 288 -7.66 10.54 -12.43
N GLU A 289 -8.04 10.56 -11.17
CA GLU A 289 -7.55 11.50 -10.18
C GLU A 289 -6.94 10.72 -9.01
N MET A 290 -5.77 11.18 -8.56
CA MET A 290 -5.10 10.67 -7.38
C MET A 290 -4.79 11.84 -6.46
N GLU A 291 -5.17 11.73 -5.19
CA GLU A 291 -4.82 12.68 -4.15
C GLU A 291 -4.23 11.94 -2.93
N GLY A 292 -3.10 12.42 -2.43
CA GLY A 292 -2.62 12.03 -1.13
C GLY A 292 -1.14 12.32 -0.87
N PRO A 293 -0.61 11.89 0.30
CA PRO A 293 -1.36 11.22 1.36
C PRO A 293 -2.46 12.13 1.95
N LEU A 294 -3.59 11.54 2.30
CA LEU A 294 -4.70 12.17 3.02
C LEU A 294 -4.35 12.17 4.51
N ILE A 295 -4.15 13.37 5.05
CA ILE A 295 -3.72 13.57 6.42
C ILE A 295 -4.80 14.35 7.13
N ASP A 296 -5.69 13.63 7.81
CA ASP A 296 -6.80 14.24 8.56
C ASP A 296 -6.26 15.06 9.74
N GLU A 297 -5.26 14.52 10.46
CA GLU A 297 -4.65 15.13 11.64
C GLU A 297 -3.13 14.94 11.63
N TRP A 298 -2.39 15.94 12.12
CA TRP A 298 -0.94 15.88 12.26
C TRP A 298 -0.51 16.46 13.62
N PRO A 299 0.34 15.77 14.40
CA PRO A 299 0.95 14.45 14.13
C PRO A 299 -0.07 13.30 14.04
N PRO A 300 0.26 12.18 13.36
CA PRO A 300 -0.67 11.07 13.18
C PRO A 300 -1.03 10.40 14.51
N LYS A 301 -2.10 9.60 14.50
CA LYS A 301 -2.65 8.92 15.69
C LYS A 301 -1.57 8.18 16.50
N GLY A 302 -0.71 7.40 15.85
CA GLY A 302 0.39 6.69 16.51
C GLY A 302 1.42 7.60 17.18
N HIS A 303 1.78 8.73 16.53
CA HIS A 303 2.68 9.71 17.15
C HIS A 303 2.05 10.30 18.42
N ARG A 304 0.78 10.73 18.35
CA ARG A 304 0.08 11.30 19.51
C ARG A 304 -0.18 10.28 20.62
N LEU A 305 -0.36 9.01 20.26
CA LEU A 305 -0.44 7.91 21.23
C LEU A 305 0.87 7.78 22.03
N LEU A 306 2.02 7.83 21.35
CA LEU A 306 3.34 7.60 21.92
C LEU A 306 3.95 8.84 22.58
N LEU A 307 3.92 9.98 21.90
CA LEU A 307 4.62 11.21 22.27
C LEU A 307 3.69 12.40 22.53
N GLY A 308 2.40 12.29 22.20
CA GLY A 308 1.49 13.44 22.23
C GLY A 308 1.83 14.43 21.12
N GLU A 309 1.96 15.72 21.46
CA GLU A 309 2.34 16.79 20.52
C GLU A 309 3.84 17.11 20.56
N ARG A 310 4.65 16.30 21.25
CA ARG A 310 6.08 16.53 21.46
C ARG A 310 6.86 16.28 20.17
N ASP A 311 7.84 17.13 19.89
CA ASP A 311 8.71 16.95 18.72
C ASP A 311 9.73 15.84 18.97
N ALA A 312 9.59 14.73 18.26
CA ALA A 312 10.48 13.58 18.35
C ALA A 312 11.95 13.93 18.05
N SER A 313 12.21 14.96 17.23
CA SER A 313 13.57 15.35 16.84
C SER A 313 14.32 16.14 17.93
N THR A 314 13.59 16.73 18.88
CA THR A 314 14.13 17.55 19.97
C THR A 314 13.73 17.05 21.36
N LEU A 315 13.27 15.80 21.42
CA LEU A 315 12.75 15.16 22.64
C LEU A 315 13.76 15.21 23.79
N THR A 316 13.35 15.80 24.92
CA THR A 316 14.14 15.83 26.15
C THR A 316 13.91 14.59 27.01
N ASP A 317 14.79 14.38 28.00
CA ASP A 317 14.68 13.26 28.92
C ASP A 317 13.42 13.28 29.78
N ASP A 318 13.03 14.46 30.27
CA ASP A 318 11.83 14.64 31.08
C ASP A 318 10.57 14.40 30.23
N GLU A 319 10.58 14.87 28.98
CA GLU A 319 9.50 14.63 28.01
C GLU A 319 9.36 13.16 27.65
N ALA A 320 10.46 12.45 27.43
CA ALA A 320 10.46 11.02 27.13
C ALA A 320 9.90 10.21 28.31
N ALA A 321 10.33 10.50 29.54
CA ALA A 321 9.82 9.84 30.74
C ALA A 321 8.32 10.10 30.95
N ALA A 322 7.87 11.35 30.74
CA ALA A 322 6.46 11.70 30.82
C ALA A 322 5.63 10.98 29.72
N ALA A 323 6.14 10.93 28.49
CA ALA A 323 5.49 10.25 27.38
C ALA A 323 5.33 8.74 27.64
N LEU A 324 6.34 8.06 28.21
CA LEU A 324 6.24 6.65 28.60
C LEU A 324 5.16 6.42 29.66
N ALA A 325 5.08 7.30 30.67
CA ALA A 325 4.05 7.25 31.70
C ALA A 325 2.64 7.46 31.14
N GLU A 326 2.47 8.38 30.19
CA GLU A 326 1.21 8.66 29.51
C GLU A 326 0.80 7.54 28.52
N PHE A 327 1.79 6.86 27.92
CA PHE A 327 1.60 5.79 26.96
C PHE A 327 1.15 4.48 27.63
N ALA A 328 1.74 4.13 28.79
CA ALA A 328 1.47 2.88 29.50
C ALA A 328 -0.02 2.55 29.67
N PRO A 329 -0.88 3.40 30.28
CA PRO A 329 -2.28 3.05 30.50
C PRO A 329 -3.09 2.93 29.20
N LYS A 330 -2.68 3.63 28.13
CA LYS A 330 -3.31 3.53 26.81
C LYS A 330 -2.97 2.19 26.15
N LEU A 331 -1.71 1.75 26.26
CA LEU A 331 -1.23 0.48 25.73
C LEU A 331 -1.83 -0.72 26.48
N PHE A 332 -1.71 -0.74 27.81
CA PHE A 332 -2.25 -1.81 28.65
C PHE A 332 -3.78 -1.77 28.78
N ARG A 333 -4.42 -0.70 28.27
CA ARG A 333 -5.87 -0.47 28.30
C ARG A 333 -6.45 -0.57 29.71
N ARG A 334 -5.68 -0.17 30.72
CA ARG A 334 -6.03 -0.19 32.15
C ARG A 334 -5.18 0.80 32.94
N PRO A 335 -5.59 1.22 34.15
CA PRO A 335 -4.72 1.95 35.07
C PRO A 335 -3.45 1.16 35.37
N VAL A 336 -2.29 1.81 35.36
CA VAL A 336 -0.98 1.19 35.60
C VAL A 336 -0.40 1.75 36.91
N PRO A 337 0.07 0.90 37.85
CA PRO A 337 0.70 1.38 39.07
C PRO A 337 1.93 2.24 38.79
N GLU A 338 2.14 3.29 39.60
CA GLU A 338 3.32 4.16 39.48
C GLU A 338 4.64 3.37 39.57
N SER A 339 4.68 2.28 40.34
CA SER A 339 5.86 1.41 40.41
C SER A 339 6.21 0.81 39.05
N THR A 340 5.21 0.34 38.30
CA THR A 340 5.41 -0.31 36.99
C THR A 340 5.84 0.72 35.96
N VAL A 341 5.26 1.92 36.00
CA VAL A 341 5.75 3.06 35.18
C VAL A 341 7.20 3.39 35.54
N GLY A 342 7.52 3.39 36.84
CA GLY A 342 8.88 3.61 37.35
C GLY A 342 9.90 2.63 36.78
N GLU A 343 9.58 1.34 36.70
CA GLU A 343 10.45 0.31 36.10
C GLU A 343 10.79 0.63 34.62
N PHE A 344 9.80 1.06 33.83
CA PHE A 344 10.05 1.47 32.44
C PHE A 344 10.90 2.74 32.33
N VAL A 345 10.66 3.72 33.21
CA VAL A 345 11.46 4.96 33.25
C VAL A 345 12.90 4.68 33.70
N GLU A 346 13.11 3.75 34.63
CA GLU A 346 14.44 3.28 35.02
C GLU A 346 15.15 2.55 33.87
N PHE A 347 14.43 1.70 33.14
CA PHE A 347 14.95 1.06 31.94
C PHE A 347 15.36 2.11 30.89
N TYR A 348 14.52 3.10 30.60
CA TYR A 348 14.85 4.23 29.73
C TYR A 348 16.13 4.94 30.18
N ARG A 349 16.23 5.31 31.47
CA ARG A 349 17.42 6.00 32.02
C ARG A 349 18.69 5.14 31.91
N SER A 350 18.57 3.82 32.01
CA SER A 350 19.70 2.91 31.86
C SER A 350 20.28 2.90 30.42
N LEU A 351 19.46 3.23 29.41
CA LEU A 351 19.86 3.28 28.01
C LEU A 351 20.48 4.63 27.61
N ARG A 352 20.22 5.70 28.37
CA ARG A 352 20.61 7.08 28.03
C ARG A 352 22.11 7.38 27.96
N PRO A 353 23.00 6.69 28.69
CA PRO A 353 24.44 6.85 28.49
C PRO A 353 24.90 6.52 27.07
N ASP A 354 24.23 5.58 26.39
CA ASP A 354 24.67 5.05 25.10
C ASP A 354 23.81 5.49 23.91
N LEU A 355 22.55 5.88 24.15
CA LEU A 355 21.56 6.18 23.11
C LEU A 355 20.97 7.57 23.26
N ALA A 356 20.65 8.22 22.13
CA ALA A 356 19.90 9.48 22.09
C ALA A 356 18.50 9.32 22.71
N PRO A 357 17.85 10.41 23.19
CA PRO A 357 16.55 10.33 23.88
C PRO A 357 15.49 9.56 23.09
N LEU A 358 15.33 9.88 21.80
CA LEU A 358 14.35 9.22 20.94
C LEU A 358 14.61 7.72 20.76
N GLU A 359 15.87 7.30 20.63
CA GLU A 359 16.23 5.90 20.43
C GLU A 359 16.05 5.08 21.72
N ALA A 360 16.44 5.66 22.87
CA ALA A 360 16.14 5.07 24.18
C ALA A 360 14.63 4.97 24.43
N PHE A 361 13.85 5.99 24.02
CA PHE A 361 12.39 5.98 24.11
C PHE A 361 11.80 4.84 23.26
N LYS A 362 12.20 4.69 21.99
CA LYS A 362 11.71 3.62 21.11
C LYS A 362 11.99 2.23 21.68
N LEU A 363 13.20 1.98 22.19
CA LEU A 363 13.52 0.70 22.81
C LEU A 363 12.70 0.43 24.07
N THR A 364 12.43 1.46 24.86
CA THR A 364 11.59 1.34 26.05
C THR A 364 10.13 1.07 25.67
N ALA A 365 9.58 1.83 24.72
CA ALA A 365 8.23 1.63 24.20
C ALA A 365 8.05 0.25 23.56
N LYS A 366 9.08 -0.24 22.86
CA LYS A 366 9.14 -1.62 22.33
C LYS A 366 9.07 -2.67 23.42
N ALA A 367 9.74 -2.46 24.56
CA ALA A 367 9.67 -3.38 25.69
C ALA A 367 8.30 -3.37 26.40
N MET A 368 7.51 -2.30 26.22
CA MET A 368 6.15 -2.21 26.74
C MET A 368 5.11 -2.93 25.86
N MET A 369 5.37 -3.01 24.54
CA MET A 369 4.50 -3.62 23.52
C MET A 369 4.67 -5.13 23.45
#